data_AF-A0A7W0JXW2-F1
#
_entry.id   AF-A0A7W0JXW2-F1
#
_cell.length_a   1.000
_cell.length_b   1.000
_cell.length_c   1.000
_cell.angle_alpha   90.00
_cell.angle_beta   90.00
_cell.angle_gamma   90.00
#
_symmetry.space_group_name_H-M   'P 1'
#
loop_
_entity.id
_entity.type
_entity.pdbx_description
1 polymer ?
#
loop_
_entity_poly.entity_id
_entity_poly.type
_entity_poly.pdbx_seq_one_letter_code
_entity_poly.pdbx_strand_id
1 'polypeptide(L)'
;MRRSALALLLLLGFSTAGAHAQRDARVADFLGITRCERGEAVTLLRPDVRDSALLAEVEAHEQVHRRQAAEFPSCDAFLASITTARRIIDIELPAYCAQWRLAVARGADSAVTRREYAWRIAAQSGAMENRLSVVQRFEGECP
;
A
#
# COMPACT_ATOMS: atom_id res chain seq x y z
N MET A 1 29.73 1.78 -62.50
CA MET A 1 30.19 2.82 -61.55
C MET A 1 29.51 2.60 -60.21
N ARG A 2 30.32 2.48 -59.16
CA ARG A 2 29.96 2.19 -57.76
C ARG A 2 29.01 3.24 -57.16
N ARG A 3 27.98 2.78 -56.43
CA ARG A 3 27.35 3.48 -55.29
C ARG A 3 26.94 2.41 -54.28
N SER A 4 27.87 1.95 -53.46
CA SER A 4 28.10 2.44 -52.09
C SER A 4 26.89 2.20 -51.18
N ALA A 5 26.85 0.98 -50.66
CA ALA A 5 26.22 0.66 -49.39
C ALA A 5 27.01 1.36 -48.27
N LEU A 6 26.34 2.14 -47.43
CA LEU A 6 26.86 2.48 -46.11
C LEU A 6 25.68 2.69 -45.15
N ALA A 7 25.05 1.58 -44.77
CA ALA A 7 24.26 1.51 -43.56
C ALA A 7 25.24 1.26 -42.41
N LEU A 8 25.67 2.32 -41.72
CA LEU A 8 26.50 2.19 -40.52
C LEU A 8 25.59 2.19 -39.29
N LEU A 9 25.52 1.02 -38.66
CA LEU A 9 24.82 0.73 -37.42
C LEU A 9 25.26 1.69 -36.29
N LEU A 10 24.34 2.55 -35.85
CA LEU A 10 24.35 3.11 -34.49
C LEU A 10 23.30 2.35 -33.66
N LEU A 11 23.65 1.15 -33.21
CA LEU A 11 22.87 0.34 -32.29
C LEU A 11 23.82 -0.30 -31.30
N LEU A 12 24.32 0.45 -30.32
CA LEU A 12 25.02 -0.08 -29.14
C LEU A 12 25.15 1.05 -28.12
N GLY A 13 24.37 1.01 -27.03
CA GLY A 13 24.63 1.87 -25.88
C GLY A 13 23.47 2.28 -24.99
N PHE A 14 22.23 1.83 -25.22
CA PHE A 14 21.21 1.91 -24.16
C PHE A 14 21.48 0.78 -23.17
N SER A 15 22.48 1.00 -22.30
CA SER A 15 22.59 0.28 -21.05
C SER A 15 21.25 0.43 -20.34
N THR A 16 20.56 -0.68 -20.18
CA THR A 16 19.42 -0.79 -19.26
C THR A 16 19.97 -0.46 -17.88
N ALA A 17 19.92 0.81 -17.50
CA ALA A 17 20.03 1.21 -16.11
C ALA A 17 18.89 0.48 -15.41
N GLY A 18 19.20 -0.69 -14.85
CA GLY A 18 18.27 -1.45 -14.05
C GLY A 18 17.67 -0.50 -13.04
N ALA A 19 16.35 -0.45 -13.00
CA ALA A 19 15.61 0.34 -12.03
C ALA A 19 16.31 0.18 -10.67
N HIS A 20 16.73 1.32 -10.10
CA HIS A 20 17.48 1.35 -8.85
C HIS A 20 16.86 0.38 -7.83
N ALA A 21 17.71 -0.49 -7.28
CA ALA A 21 17.34 -1.57 -6.38
C ALA A 21 16.50 -1.06 -5.20
N GLN A 22 15.18 -1.16 -5.32
CA GLN A 22 14.30 -1.08 -4.17
C GLN A 22 14.53 -2.35 -3.38
N ARG A 23 15.13 -2.24 -2.19
CA ARG A 23 15.28 -3.39 -1.29
C ARG A 23 13.90 -3.93 -0.93
N ASP A 24 13.83 -5.23 -0.66
CA ASP A 24 12.62 -5.84 -0.15
C ASP A 24 12.13 -5.14 1.11
N ALA A 25 10.82 -4.96 1.19
CA ALA A 25 10.16 -4.44 2.38
C ALA A 25 10.36 -5.42 3.55
N ARG A 26 10.66 -4.88 4.71
CA ARG A 26 10.83 -5.62 5.97
C ARG A 26 9.72 -5.21 6.93
N VAL A 27 9.37 -6.08 7.87
CA VAL A 27 8.37 -5.79 8.91
C VAL A 27 8.63 -4.45 9.64
N ALA A 28 9.90 -4.11 9.88
CA ALA A 28 10.28 -2.86 10.54
C ALA A 28 10.00 -1.58 9.72
N ASP A 29 9.72 -1.70 8.43
CA ASP A 29 9.38 -0.57 7.55
C ASP A 29 7.94 -0.09 7.75
N PHE A 30 7.11 -0.88 8.43
CA PHE A 30 5.70 -0.60 8.68
C PHE A 30 5.48 -0.14 10.13
N LEU A 31 4.52 0.77 10.33
CA LEU A 31 4.12 1.24 11.68
C LEU A 31 3.35 0.15 12.43
N GLY A 32 2.50 -0.57 11.71
CA GLY A 32 1.79 -1.76 12.14
C GLY A 32 1.76 -2.76 10.98
N ILE A 33 1.63 -4.03 11.30
CA ILE A 33 1.38 -5.08 10.32
C ILE A 33 0.51 -6.17 10.93
N THR A 34 -0.56 -6.54 10.24
CA THR A 34 -1.35 -7.74 10.52
C THR A 34 -0.91 -8.83 9.57
N ARG A 35 -0.40 -9.93 10.11
CA ARG A 35 0.09 -11.08 9.35
C ARG A 35 -0.55 -12.38 9.82
N CYS A 36 -0.54 -13.38 8.95
CA CYS A 36 -1.02 -14.71 9.28
C CYS A 36 0.09 -15.49 10.00
N GLU A 37 -0.12 -15.86 11.26
CA GLU A 37 0.76 -16.73 12.04
C GLU A 37 -0.02 -17.94 12.52
N ARG A 38 0.39 -19.15 12.09
CA ARG A 38 -0.23 -20.41 12.52
C ARG A 38 -1.76 -20.43 12.35
N GLY A 39 -2.28 -19.78 11.30
CA GLY A 39 -3.71 -19.69 11.00
C GLY A 39 -4.45 -18.54 11.69
N GLU A 40 -3.76 -17.72 12.49
CA GLU A 40 -4.32 -16.56 13.18
C GLU A 40 -3.82 -15.22 12.60
N ALA A 41 -4.70 -14.23 12.51
CA ALA A 41 -4.33 -12.87 12.14
C ALA A 41 -3.72 -12.14 13.35
N VAL A 42 -2.39 -12.03 13.38
CA VAL A 42 -1.64 -11.39 14.48
C VAL A 42 -1.15 -10.02 14.04
N THR A 43 -1.41 -9.01 14.86
CA THR A 43 -0.90 -7.65 14.64
C THR A 43 0.36 -7.39 15.44
N LEU A 44 1.38 -6.88 14.76
CA LEU A 44 2.59 -6.36 15.36
C LEU A 44 2.67 -4.85 15.11
N LEU A 45 2.89 -4.08 16.17
CA LEU A 45 3.17 -2.66 16.08
C LEU A 45 4.65 -2.41 16.28
N ARG A 46 5.22 -1.49 15.50
CA ARG A 46 6.59 -1.04 15.67
C ARG A 46 6.76 -0.44 17.08
N PRO A 47 7.88 -0.70 17.79
CA PRO A 47 8.01 -0.29 19.19
C PRO A 47 7.76 1.21 19.43
N ASP A 48 8.27 2.07 18.56
CA ASP A 48 8.09 3.54 18.64
C ASP A 48 6.63 3.99 18.46
N VAL A 49 5.79 3.20 17.78
CA VAL A 49 4.36 3.50 17.64
C VAL A 49 3.63 3.33 18.97
N ARG A 50 4.02 2.33 19.78
CA ARG A 50 3.39 2.03 21.08
C ARG A 50 3.48 3.19 22.06
N ASP A 51 4.56 3.96 21.97
CA ASP A 51 4.83 5.10 22.84
C ASP A 51 4.47 6.44 22.19
N SER A 52 3.78 6.42 21.05
CA SER A 52 3.45 7.61 20.26
C SER A 52 1.96 7.92 20.26
N ALA A 53 1.63 9.17 19.89
CA ALA A 53 0.25 9.57 19.63
C ALA A 53 -0.39 8.77 18.48
N LEU A 54 0.40 8.09 17.62
CA LEU A 54 -0.09 7.31 16.47
C LEU A 54 -0.66 5.95 16.85
N LEU A 55 -0.50 5.51 18.11
CA LEU A 55 -0.95 4.17 18.55
C LEU A 55 -2.41 3.90 18.15
N ALA A 56 -3.32 4.78 18.54
CA ALA A 56 -4.75 4.60 18.26
C ALA A 56 -5.07 4.57 16.76
N GLU A 57 -4.39 5.40 15.97
CA GLU A 57 -4.54 5.45 14.52
C GLU A 57 -4.13 4.13 13.86
N VAL A 58 -2.94 3.64 14.20
CA VAL A 58 -2.41 2.40 13.63
C VAL A 58 -3.21 1.20 14.13
N GLU A 59 -3.63 1.18 15.40
CA GLU A 59 -4.50 0.11 15.91
C GLU A 59 -5.85 0.05 15.20
N ALA A 60 -6.46 1.20 14.89
CA ALA A 60 -7.71 1.26 14.15
C ALA A 60 -7.55 0.74 12.72
N HIS A 61 -6.42 1.06 12.07
CA HIS A 61 -6.06 0.50 10.77
C HIS A 61 -5.96 -1.04 10.83
N GLU A 62 -5.11 -1.55 11.72
CA GLU A 62 -4.84 -2.99 11.84
C GLU A 62 -6.06 -3.79 12.32
N GLN A 63 -6.95 -3.18 13.12
CA GLN A 63 -8.20 -3.81 13.51
C GLN A 63 -9.11 -4.10 12.30
N VAL A 64 -9.09 -3.24 11.27
CA VAL A 64 -9.85 -3.50 10.04
C VAL A 64 -9.32 -4.76 9.34
N HIS A 65 -8.00 -4.90 9.20
CA HIS A 65 -7.42 -6.11 8.61
C HIS A 65 -7.72 -7.38 9.39
N ARG A 66 -7.66 -7.33 10.73
CA ARG A 66 -8.07 -8.47 11.56
C ARG A 66 -9.54 -8.86 11.34
N ARG A 67 -10.44 -7.88 11.23
CA ARG A 67 -11.87 -8.13 10.95
C ARG A 67 -12.07 -8.73 9.56
N GLN A 68 -11.44 -8.16 8.53
CA GLN A 68 -11.48 -8.68 7.16
C GLN A 68 -10.96 -10.11 7.10
N ALA A 69 -9.85 -10.42 7.78
CA ALA A 69 -9.33 -11.78 7.84
C ALA A 69 -10.28 -12.76 8.55
N ALA A 70 -11.01 -12.30 9.57
CA ALA A 70 -11.99 -13.12 10.29
C ALA A 70 -13.26 -13.45 9.48
N GLU A 71 -13.50 -12.77 8.35
CA GLU A 71 -14.58 -13.11 7.42
C GLU A 71 -14.25 -14.34 6.55
N PHE A 72 -13.01 -14.84 6.62
CA PHE A 72 -12.54 -16.00 5.88
C PHE A 72 -12.39 -17.21 6.81
N PRO A 73 -12.43 -18.44 6.28
CA PRO A 73 -12.19 -19.66 7.07
C PRO A 73 -10.81 -19.70 7.77
N SER A 74 -9.83 -18.96 7.25
CA SER A 74 -8.50 -18.76 7.85
C SER A 74 -7.86 -17.49 7.30
N CYS A 75 -6.83 -16.96 8.00
CA CYS A 75 -6.06 -15.84 7.47
C CYS A 75 -5.30 -16.20 6.19
N ASP A 76 -4.90 -17.46 5.99
CA ASP A 76 -4.29 -17.91 4.74
C ASP A 76 -5.29 -17.82 3.58
N ALA A 77 -6.55 -18.19 3.80
CA ALA A 77 -7.61 -18.06 2.80
C ALA A 77 -7.88 -16.57 2.47
N PHE A 78 -7.83 -15.69 3.47
CA PHE A 78 -7.89 -14.26 3.25
C PHE A 78 -6.73 -13.76 2.38
N LEU A 79 -5.48 -14.09 2.74
CA LEU A 79 -4.29 -13.69 1.97
C LEU A 79 -4.32 -14.25 0.54
N ALA A 80 -4.75 -15.50 0.37
CA ALA A 80 -4.91 -16.12 -0.94
C ALA A 80 -5.96 -15.42 -1.82
N SER A 81 -6.90 -14.67 -1.23
CA SER A 81 -7.87 -13.86 -1.98
C SER A 81 -7.25 -12.59 -2.58
N ILE A 82 -6.09 -12.13 -2.08
CA ILE A 82 -5.44 -10.87 -2.46
C ILE A 82 -4.57 -11.08 -3.70
N THR A 83 -5.21 -11.24 -4.85
CA THR A 83 -4.53 -11.60 -6.11
C THR A 83 -4.39 -10.43 -7.10
N THR A 84 -5.01 -9.28 -6.83
CA THR A 84 -5.04 -8.15 -7.75
C THR A 84 -4.84 -6.81 -7.02
N ALA A 85 -4.33 -5.82 -7.75
CA ALA A 85 -4.22 -4.44 -7.27
C ALA A 85 -5.56 -3.90 -6.78
N ARG A 86 -6.65 -4.16 -7.51
CA ARG A 86 -8.01 -3.78 -7.10
C ARG A 86 -8.38 -4.37 -5.74
N ARG A 87 -8.10 -5.66 -5.52
CA ARG A 87 -8.39 -6.31 -4.25
C ARG A 87 -7.57 -5.72 -3.10
N ILE A 88 -6.30 -5.35 -3.34
CA ILE A 88 -5.49 -4.62 -2.35
C ILE A 88 -6.17 -3.30 -2.00
N ILE A 89 -6.59 -2.50 -3.00
CA ILE A 89 -7.28 -1.22 -2.77
C ILE A 89 -8.56 -1.44 -1.95
N ASP A 90 -9.38 -2.45 -2.28
CA ASP A 90 -10.62 -2.75 -1.57
C ASP A 90 -10.40 -3.15 -0.11
N ILE A 91 -9.22 -3.71 0.21
CA ILE A 91 -8.84 -4.11 1.57
C ILE A 91 -8.29 -2.93 2.36
N GLU A 92 -7.39 -2.15 1.74
CA GLU A 92 -6.66 -1.06 2.36
C GLU A 92 -7.52 0.19 2.58
N LEU A 93 -8.44 0.48 1.65
CA LEU A 93 -9.28 1.69 1.73
C LEU A 93 -10.05 1.78 3.06
N PRO A 94 -10.82 0.76 3.51
CA PRO A 94 -11.51 0.82 4.81
C PRO A 94 -10.54 0.85 6.00
N ALA A 95 -9.32 0.29 5.88
CA ALA A 95 -8.31 0.33 6.95
C ALA A 95 -7.76 1.74 7.14
N TYR A 96 -7.32 2.37 6.06
CA TYR A 96 -6.93 3.77 6.08
C TYR A 96 -8.08 4.72 6.41
N CYS A 97 -9.32 4.36 6.08
CA CYS A 97 -10.52 5.10 6.49
C CYS A 97 -10.62 5.22 8.02
N ALA A 98 -10.44 4.08 8.71
CA ALA A 98 -10.48 4.03 10.18
C ALA A 98 -9.33 4.85 10.78
N GLN A 99 -8.14 4.75 10.20
CA GLN A 99 -6.99 5.56 10.58
C GLN A 99 -7.23 7.05 10.39
N TRP A 100 -7.77 7.43 9.24
CA TRP A 100 -8.02 8.82 8.85
C TRP A 100 -9.00 9.52 9.79
N ARG A 101 -10.07 8.83 10.21
CA ARG A 101 -11.05 9.38 11.16
C ARG A 101 -10.40 9.78 12.48
N LEU A 102 -9.48 8.96 12.99
CA LEU A 102 -8.75 9.26 14.22
C LEU A 102 -7.71 10.37 14.02
N ALA A 103 -7.01 10.39 12.89
CA ALA A 103 -6.08 11.46 12.55
C ALA A 103 -6.77 12.83 12.49
N VAL A 104 -7.92 12.91 11.83
CA VAL A 104 -8.72 14.14 11.75
C VAL A 104 -9.28 14.54 13.12
N ALA A 105 -9.76 13.58 13.92
CA ALA A 105 -10.22 13.85 15.29
C ALA A 105 -9.10 14.43 16.18
N ARG A 106 -7.83 14.11 15.87
CA ARG A 106 -6.63 14.65 16.53
C ARG A 106 -6.14 15.97 15.91
N GLY A 107 -6.83 16.51 14.92
CA GLY A 107 -6.53 17.80 14.30
C GLY A 107 -5.66 17.74 13.03
N ALA A 108 -5.49 16.56 12.42
CA ALA A 108 -4.86 16.47 11.11
C ALA A 108 -5.73 17.10 10.02
N ASP A 109 -5.10 17.70 9.00
CA ASP A 109 -5.81 18.21 7.84
C ASP A 109 -6.44 17.05 7.06
N SER A 110 -7.77 17.07 6.96
CA SER A 110 -8.53 15.98 6.34
C SER A 110 -8.13 15.72 4.89
N ALA A 111 -7.99 16.78 4.09
CA ALA A 111 -7.75 16.65 2.66
C ALA A 111 -6.31 16.21 2.37
N VAL A 112 -5.33 16.72 3.12
CA VAL A 112 -3.93 16.28 3.07
C VAL A 112 -3.84 14.81 3.46
N THR A 113 -4.42 14.44 4.60
CA THR A 113 -4.34 13.06 5.11
C THR A 113 -4.95 12.05 4.14
N ARG A 114 -6.11 12.35 3.53
CA ARG A 114 -6.71 11.48 2.51
C ARG A 114 -5.81 11.31 1.29
N ARG A 115 -5.21 12.39 0.78
CA ARG A 115 -4.29 12.31 -0.36
C ARG A 115 -3.05 11.48 -0.04
N GLU A 116 -2.49 11.64 1.14
CA GLU A 116 -1.34 10.84 1.59
C GLU A 116 -1.70 9.35 1.69
N TYR A 117 -2.85 9.02 2.28
CA TYR A 117 -3.27 7.62 2.40
C TYR A 117 -3.62 7.00 1.05
N ALA A 118 -4.31 7.73 0.17
CA ALA A 118 -4.56 7.27 -1.18
C ALA A 118 -3.27 7.03 -1.98
N TRP A 119 -2.23 7.85 -1.77
CA TRP A 119 -0.90 7.62 -2.34
C TRP A 119 -0.28 6.33 -1.82
N ARG A 120 -0.34 6.08 -0.51
CA ARG A 120 0.19 4.84 0.10
C ARG A 120 -0.51 3.60 -0.44
N ILE A 121 -1.84 3.63 -0.53
CA ILE A 121 -2.64 2.55 -1.12
C ILE A 121 -2.21 2.29 -2.56
N ALA A 122 -2.11 3.34 -3.39
CA ALA A 122 -1.73 3.21 -4.79
C ALA A 122 -0.30 2.67 -4.97
N ALA A 123 0.63 3.07 -4.09
CA ALA A 123 2.00 2.57 -4.08
C ALA A 123 2.05 1.08 -3.69
N GLN A 124 1.34 0.69 -2.63
CA GLN A 124 1.28 -0.69 -2.14
C GLN A 124 0.60 -1.63 -3.13
N SER A 125 -0.45 -1.16 -3.81
CA SER A 125 -1.17 -1.97 -4.80
C SER A 125 -0.48 -2.04 -6.16
N GLY A 126 0.61 -1.30 -6.37
CA GLY A 126 1.26 -1.17 -7.67
C GLY A 126 0.39 -0.44 -8.73
N ALA A 127 -0.58 0.37 -8.29
CA ALA A 127 -1.55 1.06 -9.16
C ALA A 127 -1.33 2.59 -9.14
N MET A 128 -0.07 3.02 -9.21
CA MET A 128 0.31 4.43 -9.10
C MET A 128 -0.30 5.31 -10.20
N GLU A 129 -0.50 4.75 -11.39
CA GLU A 129 -1.22 5.37 -12.51
C GLU A 129 -2.70 5.65 -12.17
N ASN A 130 -3.28 4.88 -11.24
CA ASN A 130 -4.67 4.97 -10.82
C ASN A 130 -4.85 5.76 -9.49
N ARG A 131 -3.81 6.42 -8.97
CA ARG A 131 -3.85 7.12 -7.67
C ARG A 131 -5.00 8.12 -7.53
N LEU A 132 -5.39 8.80 -8.62
CA LEU A 132 -6.51 9.76 -8.60
C LEU A 132 -7.85 9.05 -8.36
N SER A 133 -8.03 7.86 -8.93
CA SER A 133 -9.22 7.04 -8.67
C SER A 133 -9.26 6.58 -7.21
N VAL A 134 -8.12 6.23 -6.62
CA VAL A 134 -8.05 5.87 -5.19
C VAL A 134 -8.44 7.06 -4.29
N VAL A 135 -7.98 8.28 -4.61
CA VAL A 135 -8.40 9.50 -3.88
C VAL A 135 -9.92 9.68 -3.96
N GLN A 136 -10.51 9.60 -5.16
CA GLN A 136 -11.95 9.74 -5.37
C GLN A 136 -12.75 8.69 -4.60
N ARG A 137 -12.29 7.44 -4.61
CA ARG A 137 -12.89 6.36 -3.82
C ARG A 137 -12.81 6.66 -2.32
N PHE A 138 -11.67 7.12 -1.83
CA PHE A 138 -11.51 7.50 -0.43
C PHE A 138 -12.52 8.60 -0.05
N GLU A 139 -12.67 9.63 -0.87
CA GLU A 139 -13.61 10.73 -0.63
C GLU A 139 -15.08 10.27 -0.64
N GLY A 140 -15.44 9.31 -1.50
CA GLY A 140 -16.81 8.79 -1.61
C GLY A 140 -17.18 7.70 -0.61
N GLU A 141 -16.23 6.84 -0.24
CA GLU A 141 -16.44 5.66 0.62
C GLU A 141 -16.13 5.95 2.10
N CYS A 142 -15.42 7.05 2.39
CA CYS A 142 -15.07 7.51 3.74
C CYS A 142 -15.60 8.90 4.07
N PRO A 143 -16.93 9.07 4.23
CA PRO A 143 -17.50 10.31 4.76
C PRO A 143 -17.01 10.55 6.20
#